data_AF-A0A2P2QEQ5-F1
#
_entry.id   AF-A0A2P2QEQ5-F1
#
_cell.length_a   1.000
_cell.length_b   1.000
_cell.length_c   1.000
_cell.angle_alpha   90.00
_cell.angle_beta   90.00
_cell.angle_gamma   90.00
#
_symmetry.space_group_name_H-M   'P 1'
#
loop_
_entity.id
_entity.type
_entity.pdbx_description
1 polymer ?
#
loop_
_entity_poly.entity_id
_entity_poly.type
_entity_poly.pdbx_seq_one_letter_code
_entity_poly.pdbx_strand_id
1 'polypeptide(L)' 'MVITALWCIQLRPDFRPSMHKVLEMLEGEVEFLEMPPKPFTGIDASPAEITDTSSDYIDSSNSAFDTN' A
#
# COMPACT_ATOMS: atom_id res chain seq x y z
N MET A 1 18.87 -5.74 0.91
CA MET A 1 17.92 -5.07 1.82
C MET A 1 16.88 -4.20 1.11
N VAL A 2 17.24 -3.38 0.10
CA VAL A 2 16.27 -2.52 -0.62
C VAL A 2 15.18 -3.34 -1.33
N ILE A 3 15.55 -4.41 -2.04
CA ILE A 3 14.58 -5.29 -2.71
C ILE A 3 13.55 -5.84 -1.71
N THR A 4 14.00 -6.34 -0.56
CA THR A 4 13.12 -6.81 0.52
C THR A 4 12.16 -5.73 1.02
N ALA A 5 12.64 -4.49 1.19
CA ALA A 5 11.78 -3.37 1.56
C ALA A 5 10.72 -3.07 0.48
N LEU A 6 11.11 -3.11 -0.80
CA LEU A 6 10.20 -2.92 -1.93
C LEU A 6 9.11 -4.00 -1.98
N TRP A 7 9.42 -5.25 -1.63
CA TRP A 7 8.43 -6.32 -1.47
C TRP A 7 7.46 -6.07 -0.30
N CYS A 8 7.94 -5.49 0.81
CA CYS A 8 7.14 -5.25 2.01
C CYS A 8 6.17 -4.06 1.89
N ILE A 9 6.49 -3.05 1.08
CA ILE A 9 5.66 -1.83 0.92
C ILE A 9 4.54 -1.97 -0.11
N GLN A 10 4.41 -3.13 -0.78
CA GLN A 10 3.39 -3.31 -1.81
C GLN A 10 1.97 -3.11 -1.25
N LEU A 11 1.12 -2.44 -2.04
CA LEU A 11 -0.26 -2.11 -1.66
C LEU A 11 -1.15 -3.36 -1.58
N ARG A 12 -0.84 -4.38 -2.40
CA ARG A 12 -1.55 -5.65 -2.39
C ARG A 12 -0.90 -6.62 -1.41
N PRO A 13 -1.66 -7.18 -0.44
CA PRO A 13 -1.12 -8.12 0.53
C PRO A 13 -0.63 -9.42 -0.13
N ASP A 14 -1.19 -9.80 -1.27
CA ASP A 14 -0.81 -11.01 -2.02
C ASP A 14 0.65 -11.00 -2.48
N PHE A 15 1.22 -9.82 -2.68
CA PHE A 15 2.60 -9.66 -3.09
C PHE A 15 3.54 -9.41 -1.92
N ARG A 16 3.05 -9.32 -0.69
CA ARG A 16 3.91 -9.20 0.48
C ARG A 16 4.41 -10.59 0.89
N PRO A 17 5.72 -10.84 0.96
CA PRO A 17 6.26 -12.09 1.47
C PRO A 17 5.93 -12.27 2.96
N SER A 18 5.82 -13.53 3.40
CA SER A 18 5.65 -13.85 4.82
C SER A 18 6.84 -13.37 5.65
N MET A 19 6.67 -13.12 6.95
CA MET A 19 7.79 -12.69 7.81
C MET A 19 8.96 -13.67 7.80
N HIS A 20 8.69 -14.98 7.73
CA HIS A 20 9.75 -15.98 7.61
C HIS A 20 10.54 -15.83 6.30
N LYS A 21 9.83 -15.58 5.18
CA LYS A 21 10.48 -15.33 3.89
C LYS A 21 11.23 -13.99 3.88
N VAL A 22 10.72 -12.97 4.57
CA VAL A 22 11.43 -11.69 4.76
C VAL A 22 12.75 -11.92 5.47
N LEU A 23 12.78 -12.73 6.53
CA LEU A 23 14.02 -13.07 7.24
C LEU A 23 15.01 -13.82 6.33
N GLU A 24 14.53 -14.81 5.58
CA GLU A 24 15.33 -15.52 4.58
C GLU A 24 15.92 -14.56 3.52
N MET A 25 15.15 -13.55 3.08
CA MET A 25 15.60 -12.51 2.15
C MET A 25 16.54 -11.46 2.77
N LEU A 26 16.57 -11.36 4.11
CA LEU A 26 17.48 -10.46 4.84
C LEU A 26 18.80 -11.15 5.20
N GLU A 27 18.75 -12.44 5.50
CA GLU A 27 19.91 -13.27 5.84
C GLU A 27 20.60 -13.85 4.59
N GLY A 28 19.85 -14.06 3.51
CA GLY A 28 20.32 -14.59 2.23
C GLY A 28 20.84 -13.54 1.24
N GLU A 29 21.37 -14.03 0.11
CA GLU A 29 22.02 -13.21 -0.90
C GLU A 29 21.00 -12.49 -1.79
N VAL A 30 21.04 -11.16 -1.78
CA VAL A 30 20.04 -10.28 -2.43
C VAL A 30 20.09 -10.36 -3.96
N GLU A 31 21.19 -10.84 -4.53
CA GLU A 31 21.42 -10.93 -5.97
C GLU A 31 20.52 -11.96 -6.67
N PHE A 32 19.97 -12.93 -5.92
CA PHE A 32 18.98 -13.89 -6.44
C PHE A 32 17.53 -13.44 -6.27
N LEU A 33 17.29 -12.28 -5.63
CA LEU A 33 15.94 -11.78 -5.41
C LEU A 33 15.47 -10.95 -6.60
N GLU A 34 14.37 -11.39 -7.21
CA GLU A 34 13.74 -10.68 -8.31
C GLU A 34 13.13 -9.34 -7.85
N MET A 35 13.01 -8.40 -8.80
CA MET A 35 12.37 -7.12 -8.55
C MET A 35 10.86 -7.33 -8.30
N PRO A 36 10.29 -6.77 -7.21
CA PRO A 36 8.87 -6.84 -6.96
C PRO A 36 8.05 -6.22 -8.09
N PRO A 37 6.81 -6.70 -8.30
CA PRO A 37 5.90 -6.10 -9.25
C PRO A 37 5.60 -4.63 -8.91
N LYS A 38 5.35 -3.83 -9.95
CA LYS A 38 5.06 -2.41 -9.78
C LYS A 38 3.78 -2.22 -8.96
N PRO A 39 3.81 -1.44 -7.88
CA PRO A 39 2.71 -1.34 -6.91
C PRO A 39 1.41 -0.77 -7.50
N PHE A 40 1.46 -0.06 -8.63
CA PHE A 40 0.31 0.60 -9.26
C PHE A 40 -0.32 -0.15 -10.43
N THR A 41 0.09 -1.40 -10.69
CA THR A 41 -0.36 -2.16 -11.87
C THR A 41 -1.82 -2.61 -11.86
N GLY A 42 -2.56 -2.35 -10.78
CA GLY A 42 -4.01 -2.60 -10.69
C GLY A 42 -4.86 -1.35 -10.45
N ILE A 43 -4.24 -0.16 -10.40
CA ILE A 43 -4.99 1.08 -10.60
C ILE A 43 -4.97 1.26 -12.11
N ASP A 44 -5.93 0.64 -12.80
CA ASP A 44 -6.22 1.02 -14.17
C ASP A 44 -6.43 2.53 -14.15
N ALA A 45 -5.48 3.26 -14.72
CA ALA A 45 -5.62 4.67 -14.99
C ALA A 45 -6.69 4.81 -16.09
N SER A 46 -7.96 4.61 -15.73
CA SER A 46 -8.97 5.48 -16.31
C SER A 46 -8.54 6.88 -15.89
N PRO A 47 -8.31 7.82 -16.83
CA PRO A 47 -8.22 9.21 -16.47
C PRO A 47 -9.50 9.50 -15.69
N ALA A 48 -9.40 9.75 -14.39
CA ALA A 48 -10.48 10.37 -13.67
C ALA A 48 -10.55 11.77 -14.28
N GLU A 49 -11.42 11.92 -15.28
CA GLU A 49 -11.79 13.21 -15.80
C GLU A 49 -12.15 14.08 -14.61
N ILE A 50 -11.48 15.22 -14.54
CA ILE A 50 -11.80 16.29 -13.62
C ILE A 50 -13.14 16.84 -14.10
N THR A 51 -14.26 16.23 -13.73
CA THR A 51 -15.56 16.84 -13.93
C THR A 51 -15.87 17.64 -12.69
N ASP A 52 -15.67 18.96 -12.79
CA ASP A 52 -16.28 19.97 -11.93
C ASP A 52 -17.77 19.65 -11.73
N THR A 53 -18.15 19.08 -10.59
CA THR A 53 -19.55 19.06 -10.16
C THR A 53 -19.60 19.06 -8.63
N SER A 54 -19.86 20.26 -8.12
CA SER A 54 -20.60 20.56 -6.90
C SER A 54 -19.98 20.13 -5.56
N SER A 55 -19.41 21.14 -4.92
CA SER A 55 -19.08 21.22 -3.49
C SER A 55 -20.30 20.93 -2.61
N ASP A 56 -20.30 19.82 -1.88
CA ASP A 56 -21.07 19.68 -0.64
C ASP A 56 -20.12 19.25 0.50
N TYR A 57 -19.74 20.25 1.27
CA TYR A 57 -19.05 20.15 2.55
C TYR A 57 -19.92 19.36 3.54
N ILE A 58 -19.48 18.18 3.99
CA ILE A 58 -20.00 17.60 5.25
C ILE A 58 -19.07 18.04 6.37
N ASP A 59 -19.35 19.24 6.88
CA ASP A 59 -19.05 19.63 8.25
C ASP A 59 -20.36 19.55 9.04
N SER A 60 -20.41 18.66 10.04
CA SER A 60 -21.22 18.82 11.25
C SER A 60 -20.79 17.79 12.30
N SER A 61 -19.65 18.08 12.92
CA SER A 61 -19.48 18.28 14.37
C SER A 61 -20.20 17.39 15.41
N ASN A 62 -19.36 16.79 16.28
CA ASN A 62 -19.42 16.67 17.74
C ASN A 62 -20.37 15.66 18.44
N SER A 63 -19.80 14.78 19.29
CA SER A 63 -19.84 14.94 20.77
C SER A 63 -19.29 13.71 21.52
N ALA A 64 -18.32 13.95 22.40
CA ALA A 64 -18.07 13.27 23.68
C ALA A 64 -18.35 11.76 23.80
N PHE A 65 -17.31 10.93 23.75
CA PHE A 65 -17.31 9.65 24.48
C PHE A 65 -16.75 9.89 25.88
N ASP A 66 -17.65 10.24 26.80
CA ASP A 66 -17.44 10.04 28.23
C ASP A 66 -18.32 8.85 28.68
N THR A 67 -17.68 7.91 29.38
CA THR A 67 -18.22 6.96 30.38
C THR A 67 -19.03 5.73 29.91
N ASN A 68 -18.44 4.54 30.09
CA ASN A 68 -18.91 3.58 31.10
C ASN A 68 -17.73 2.73 31.62
#